data_AF-A0A967JZI6-F1
#
_entry.id   AF-A0A967JZI6-F1
#
_cell.length_a   1.000
_cell.length_b   1.000
_cell.length_c   1.000
_cell.angle_alpha   90.00
_cell.angle_beta   90.00
_cell.angle_gamma   90.00
#
_symmetry.space_group_name_H-M   'P 1'
#
loop_
_entity.id
_entity.type
_entity.pdbx_description
1 polymer ?
#
loop_
_entity_poly.entity_id
_entity_poly.type
_entity_poly.pdbx_seq_one_letter_code
_entity_poly.pdbx_strand_id
1 'polypeptide(L)'
;MRFILDRGVWQALLVVETIIYLAGGLVLIYLGFRMFRATGEATHAIGGLPTRSFLTGIVITGTNPSFYIWWLTAGAVLIAGAAKFGLKGVILFAIVHLPSDFMWSEFLSVGTFESRRWWTQRVQRIVFSVCASVLAGFGIWFCISAFI
;
A
#
# COMPACT_ATOMS: atom_id res chain seq x y z
N MET A 1 31.11 -22.98 -19.05
CA MET A 1 29.68 -22.66 -19.29
C MET A 1 28.97 -22.00 -18.10
N ARG A 2 29.19 -22.42 -16.85
CA ARG A 2 28.51 -21.86 -15.64
C ARG A 2 28.77 -20.35 -15.38
N PHE A 3 29.97 -19.87 -15.72
CA PHE A 3 30.39 -18.48 -15.51
C PHE A 3 29.71 -17.45 -16.45
N ILE A 4 29.27 -17.87 -17.63
CA ILE A 4 28.58 -17.01 -18.60
C ILE A 4 27.08 -16.89 -18.23
N LEU A 5 26.51 -17.98 -17.70
CA LEU A 5 25.14 -18.00 -17.18
C LEU A 5 25.00 -17.10 -15.95
N ASP A 6 25.95 -17.13 -15.01
CA ASP A 6 25.93 -16.22 -13.86
C ASP A 6 25.94 -14.76 -14.32
N ARG A 7 26.86 -14.36 -15.21
CA ARG A 7 26.91 -12.97 -15.70
C ARG A 7 25.63 -12.55 -16.42
N GLY A 8 25.01 -13.42 -17.21
CA GLY A 8 23.73 -13.14 -17.87
C GLY A 8 22.59 -12.96 -16.88
N VAL A 9 22.55 -13.78 -15.82
CA VAL A 9 21.55 -13.69 -14.75
C VAL A 9 21.73 -12.40 -13.94
N TRP A 10 22.95 -12.03 -13.57
CA TRP A 10 23.22 -10.77 -12.87
C TRP A 10 22.82 -9.55 -13.70
N GLN A 11 23.09 -9.55 -15.01
CA GLN A 11 22.66 -8.48 -15.91
C GLN A 11 21.14 -8.41 -16.04
N ALA A 12 20.46 -9.56 -16.14
CA ALA A 12 19.00 -9.60 -16.18
C ALA A 12 18.38 -9.11 -14.87
N LEU A 13 18.95 -9.46 -13.72
CA LEU A 13 18.48 -9.02 -12.41
C LEU A 13 18.63 -7.49 -12.25
N LEU A 14 19.77 -6.93 -12.67
CA LEU A 14 19.99 -5.48 -12.64
C LEU A 14 18.98 -4.74 -13.53
N VAL A 15 18.73 -5.24 -14.75
CA VAL A 15 17.74 -4.65 -15.66
C VAL A 15 16.33 -4.70 -15.06
N VAL A 16 15.95 -5.83 -14.45
CA VAL A 16 14.64 -5.98 -13.80
C VAL A 16 14.51 -5.03 -12.61
N GLU A 17 15.55 -4.90 -11.79
CA GLU A 17 15.59 -4.01 -10.64
C GLU A 17 15.48 -2.53 -11.06
N THR A 18 16.24 -2.10 -12.08
CA THR A 18 16.13 -0.75 -12.65
C THR A 18 14.71 -0.49 -13.16
N ILE A 19 14.11 -1.44 -13.89
CA ILE A 19 12.74 -1.30 -14.41
C ILE A 19 11.73 -1.16 -13.26
N ILE A 20 11.87 -1.94 -12.19
CA ILE A 20 10.97 -1.88 -11.03
C ILE A 20 11.08 -0.52 -10.33
N TYR A 21 12.30 0.00 -10.10
CA TYR A 21 12.47 1.32 -9.47
C TYR A 21 11.94 2.46 -10.34
N LEU A 22 12.20 2.43 -11.65
CA LEU A 22 11.72 3.44 -12.59
C LEU A 22 10.20 3.40 -12.75
N ALA A 23 9.62 2.21 -12.90
CA ALA A 23 8.17 2.04 -12.99
C ALA A 23 7.47 2.43 -11.69
N GLY A 24 8.01 2.01 -10.54
CA GLY A 24 7.50 2.38 -9.22
C GLY A 24 7.58 3.88 -8.95
N GLY A 25 8.71 4.52 -9.27
CA GLY A 25 8.90 5.96 -9.14
C GLY A 25 7.93 6.76 -10.00
N LEU A 26 7.76 6.40 -11.27
CA LEU A 26 6.80 7.04 -12.18
C LEU A 26 5.35 6.90 -11.70
N VAL A 27 4.97 5.72 -11.22
CA VAL A 27 3.62 5.49 -10.67
C VAL A 27 3.39 6.31 -9.42
N LEU A 28 4.38 6.46 -8.53
CA LEU A 28 4.27 7.29 -7.32
C LEU A 28 4.14 8.78 -7.65
N ILE A 29 4.90 9.28 -8.62
CA ILE A 29 4.77 10.67 -9.10
C ILE A 29 3.38 10.88 -9.71
N TYR A 30 2.91 9.94 -10.53
CA TYR A 30 1.58 9.99 -11.14
C TYR A 30 0.47 9.97 -10.08
N LEU A 31 0.59 9.13 -9.05
CA LEU A 31 -0.36 9.06 -7.93
C LEU A 31 -0.35 10.34 -7.10
N GLY A 32 0.82 10.91 -6.81
CA GLY A 32 0.94 12.21 -6.14
C GLY A 32 0.25 13.32 -6.93
N PHE A 33 0.49 13.38 -8.24
CA PHE A 33 -0.16 14.35 -9.13
C PHE A 33 -1.69 14.15 -9.19
N ARG A 34 -2.15 12.90 -9.25
CA ARG A 34 -3.59 12.58 -9.19
C ARG A 34 -4.23 12.97 -7.87
N MET A 35 -3.55 12.79 -6.74
CA MET A 35 -4.07 13.25 -5.43
C MET A 35 -4.25 14.76 -5.40
N PHE A 36 -3.32 15.54 -5.96
CA PHE A 36 -3.48 16.99 -6.08
C PHE A 36 -4.71 17.37 -6.93
N ARG A 37 -4.93 16.70 -8.06
CA ARG A 37 -6.08 16.98 -8.94
C ARG A 37 -7.41 16.52 -8.34
N ALA A 38 -7.44 15.32 -7.76
CA ALA A 38 -8.64 14.73 -7.14
C ALA A 38 -9.10 15.50 -5.89
N THR A 39 -8.18 16.15 -5.17
CA THR A 39 -8.54 17.04 -4.04
C THR A 39 -9.39 18.24 -4.48
N GLY A 40 -9.33 18.64 -5.76
CA GLY A 40 -10.21 19.66 -6.33
C GLY A 40 -11.60 19.17 -6.74
N GLU A 41 -11.74 17.88 -7.09
CA GLU A 41 -13.01 17.27 -7.56
C GLU A 41 -13.77 16.54 -6.43
N ALA A 42 -13.05 16.04 -5.40
CA ALA A 42 -13.61 15.25 -4.30
C ALA A 42 -14.59 16.04 -3.40
N THR A 43 -14.57 17.37 -3.47
CA THR A 43 -15.52 18.22 -2.74
C THR A 43 -16.96 18.08 -3.26
N HIS A 44 -17.17 17.57 -4.49
CA HIS A 44 -18.50 17.47 -5.11
C HIS A 44 -19.10 16.06 -5.20
N ALA A 45 -18.37 15.00 -4.79
CA ALA A 45 -18.77 13.62 -5.03
C ALA A 45 -19.09 12.79 -3.76
N ILE A 46 -19.45 13.43 -2.63
CA ILE A 46 -19.99 12.70 -1.47
C ILE A 46 -21.51 12.56 -1.63
N GLY A 47 -21.92 11.84 -2.66
CA GLY A 47 -23.30 11.41 -2.84
C GLY A 47 -23.57 10.19 -1.97
N GLY A 48 -24.32 10.39 -0.88
CA GLY A 48 -25.02 9.35 -0.10
C GLY A 48 -24.12 8.36 0.64
N LEU A 49 -24.21 8.36 1.98
CA LEU A 49 -23.69 7.25 2.79
C LEU A 49 -24.24 5.92 2.23
N PRO A 50 -23.40 4.99 1.76
CA PRO A 50 -23.90 3.69 1.33
C PRO A 50 -24.52 3.02 2.55
N THR A 51 -25.79 2.64 2.44
CA THR A 51 -26.61 2.05 3.51
C THR A 51 -26.02 0.73 4.07
N ARG A 52 -24.88 0.26 3.56
CA ARG A 52 -24.21 -1.00 3.95
C ARG A 52 -22.69 -0.87 3.94
N SER A 53 -22.12 -0.03 4.81
CA SER A 53 -20.67 0.15 4.97
C SER A 53 -19.90 -1.18 5.13
N PHE A 54 -20.52 -2.18 5.77
CA PHE A 54 -19.93 -3.51 5.93
C PHE A 54 -19.81 -4.27 4.60
N LEU A 55 -20.84 -4.21 3.76
CA LEU A 55 -20.84 -4.86 2.45
C LEU A 55 -19.85 -4.17 1.50
N THR A 56 -19.80 -2.84 1.55
CA THR A 56 -18.80 -2.06 0.80
C THR A 56 -17.38 -2.42 1.23
N GLY A 57 -17.14 -2.60 2.54
CA GLY A 57 -15.85 -3.06 3.05
C GLY A 57 -15.45 -4.45 2.52
N ILE A 58 -16.37 -5.43 2.58
CA ILE A 58 -16.11 -6.79 2.06
C ILE A 58 -15.83 -6.75 0.55
N VAL A 59 -16.65 -6.02 -0.21
CA VAL A 59 -16.47 -5.93 -1.66
C VAL A 59 -15.16 -5.24 -2.00
N ILE A 60 -14.81 -4.14 -1.33
CA ILE A 60 -13.53 -3.44 -1.56
C ILE A 60 -12.36 -4.34 -1.21
N THR A 61 -12.36 -5.04 -0.08
CA THR A 61 -11.27 -5.94 0.30
C THR A 61 -11.13 -7.12 -0.67
N GLY A 62 -12.25 -7.75 -1.05
CA GLY A 62 -12.26 -8.88 -1.99
C GLY A 62 -11.95 -8.51 -3.44
N THR A 63 -12.20 -7.27 -3.86
CA THR A 63 -11.87 -6.79 -5.21
C THR A 63 -10.51 -6.12 -5.30
N ASN A 64 -9.81 -5.94 -4.19
CA ASN A 64 -8.52 -5.26 -4.17
C ASN A 64 -7.38 -6.24 -4.53
N PRO A 65 -6.72 -6.09 -5.69
CA PRO A 65 -5.61 -6.96 -6.09
C PRO A 65 -4.44 -6.92 -5.09
N SER A 66 -4.25 -5.77 -4.42
CA SER A 66 -3.17 -5.57 -3.46
C SER A 66 -3.30 -6.48 -2.23
N PHE A 67 -4.52 -6.87 -1.84
CA PHE A 67 -4.73 -7.82 -0.74
C PHE A 67 -4.10 -9.18 -1.05
N TYR A 68 -4.31 -9.67 -2.27
CA TYR A 68 -3.73 -10.94 -2.73
C TYR A 68 -2.22 -10.84 -2.93
N ILE A 69 -1.74 -9.74 -3.52
CA ILE A 69 -0.29 -9.51 -3.72
C ILE A 69 0.44 -9.46 -2.38
N TRP A 70 -0.15 -8.85 -1.35
CA TRP A 70 0.43 -8.79 -0.01
C TRP A 70 0.57 -10.19 0.61
N TRP A 71 -0.46 -11.02 0.52
CA TRP A 71 -0.40 -12.41 1.01
C TRP A 71 0.61 -13.27 0.24
N LEU A 72 0.75 -13.07 -1.07
CA LEU A 72 1.74 -13.77 -1.90
C LEU A 72 3.19 -13.38 -1.57
N THR A 73 3.41 -12.17 -1.07
CA THR A 73 4.75 -11.63 -0.80
C THR A 73 5.06 -11.67 0.70
N ALA A 74 4.66 -10.64 1.44
CA ALA A 74 4.91 -10.51 2.87
C ALA A 74 4.23 -11.62 3.68
N GLY A 75 2.97 -11.95 3.35
CA GLY A 75 2.21 -13.00 4.03
C GLY A 75 2.88 -14.37 3.90
N ALA A 76 3.40 -14.70 2.72
CA ALA A 76 4.12 -15.95 2.47
C ALA A 76 5.38 -16.07 3.34
N VAL A 77 6.14 -14.99 3.50
CA VAL A 77 7.32 -14.96 4.39
C VAL A 77 6.93 -15.15 5.85
N LEU A 78 5.85 -14.49 6.31
CA LEU A 78 5.34 -14.61 7.68
C LEU A 78 4.85 -16.03 7.97
N ILE A 79 4.09 -16.62 7.05
CA ILE A 79 3.63 -18.02 7.16
C ILE A 79 4.83 -18.97 7.13
N ALA A 80 5.80 -18.77 6.24
CA ALA A 80 7.00 -19.60 6.19
C ALA A 80 7.82 -19.52 7.48
N GLY A 81 7.92 -18.33 8.09
CA GLY A 81 8.51 -18.12 9.41
C GLY A 81 7.75 -18.86 10.52
N ALA A 82 6.42 -18.72 10.54
CA ALA A 82 5.55 -19.39 11.51
C ALA A 82 5.54 -20.93 11.33
N ALA A 83 5.65 -21.41 10.09
CA ALA A 83 5.71 -22.83 9.76
C ALA A 83 6.97 -23.53 10.30
N LYS A 84 8.05 -22.78 10.58
CA LYS A 84 9.24 -23.34 11.28
C LYS A 84 8.91 -23.83 12.68
N PHE A 85 7.88 -23.29 13.32
CA PHE A 85 7.36 -23.72 14.61
C PHE A 85 6.25 -24.79 14.48
N GLY A 86 6.05 -25.33 13.28
CA GLY A 86 5.02 -26.32 12.95
C GLY A 86 3.61 -25.72 12.85
N LEU A 87 2.61 -26.60 12.76
CA LEU A 87 1.19 -26.21 12.61
C LEU A 87 0.71 -25.29 13.74
N LYS A 88 1.23 -25.47 14.96
CA LYS A 88 0.92 -24.62 16.12
C LYS A 88 1.37 -23.17 15.91
N GLY A 89 2.51 -22.95 15.28
CA GLY A 89 3.03 -21.62 14.97
C GLY A 89 2.15 -20.87 13.97
N VAL A 90 1.66 -21.57 12.93
CA VAL A 90 0.76 -20.98 11.92
C VAL A 90 -0.60 -20.62 12.53
N ILE A 91 -1.14 -21.48 13.40
CA ILE A 91 -2.40 -21.20 14.11
C ILE A 91 -2.24 -19.99 15.03
N LEU A 92 -1.15 -19.92 15.81
CA LEU A 92 -0.89 -18.78 16.69
C LEU A 92 -0.69 -17.48 15.90
N PHE A 93 0.02 -17.54 14.77
CA PHE A 93 0.16 -16.41 13.85
C PHE A 93 -1.21 -15.91 13.39
N ALA A 94 -2.10 -16.79 12.93
CA ALA A 94 -3.44 -16.37 12.49
C ALA A 94 -4.26 -15.74 13.63
N ILE A 95 -4.23 -16.33 14.82
CA ILE A 95 -4.97 -15.85 16.00
C ILE A 95 -4.47 -14.48 16.47
N VAL A 96 -3.20 -14.16 16.30
CA VAL A 96 -2.66 -12.84 16.69
C VAL A 96 -2.80 -11.82 15.56
N HIS A 97 -2.48 -12.23 14.35
CA HIS A 97 -2.39 -11.34 13.20
C HIS A 97 -3.76 -10.83 12.73
N LEU A 98 -4.75 -11.71 12.59
CA LEU A 98 -6.10 -11.31 12.17
C LEU A 98 -6.73 -10.24 13.09
N PRO A 99 -6.81 -10.44 14.43
CA PRO A 99 -7.37 -9.40 15.29
C PRO A 99 -6.48 -8.17 15.39
N SER A 100 -5.16 -8.28 15.25
CA SER A 100 -4.28 -7.10 15.16
C SER A 100 -4.67 -6.20 13.98
N ASP A 101 -4.95 -6.80 12.82
CA ASP A 101 -5.36 -6.06 11.61
C ASP A 101 -6.75 -5.42 11.78
N PHE A 102 -7.68 -6.15 12.42
CA PHE A 102 -9.00 -5.61 12.77
C PHE A 102 -8.90 -4.46 13.78
N MET A 103 -8.13 -4.63 14.86
CA MET A 103 -7.91 -3.61 15.89
C MET A 103 -7.25 -2.36 15.31
N TRP A 104 -6.28 -2.53 14.41
CA TRP A 104 -5.65 -1.41 13.71
C TRP A 104 -6.66 -0.64 12.85
N SER A 105 -7.50 -1.35 12.11
CA SER A 105 -8.53 -0.74 11.27
C SER A 105 -9.61 -0.04 12.10
N GLU A 106 -10.00 -0.62 13.23
CA GLU A 106 -10.93 -0.02 14.19
C GLU A 106 -10.33 1.24 14.83
N PHE A 107 -9.07 1.18 15.26
CA PHE A 107 -8.33 2.32 15.80
C PHE A 107 -8.28 3.48 14.79
N LEU A 108 -7.95 3.19 13.52
CA LEU A 108 -7.99 4.19 12.44
C LEU A 108 -9.39 4.74 12.20
N SER A 109 -10.42 3.91 12.27
CA SER A 109 -11.83 4.33 12.12
C SER A 109 -12.26 5.26 13.23
N VAL A 110 -11.97 4.92 14.49
CA VAL A 110 -12.27 5.76 15.67
C VAL A 110 -11.49 7.07 15.60
N GLY A 111 -10.19 7.01 15.31
CA GLY A 111 -9.35 8.20 15.14
C GLY A 111 -9.86 9.13 14.03
N THR A 112 -10.32 8.57 12.92
CA THR A 112 -10.92 9.36 11.82
C THR A 112 -12.28 9.93 12.21
N PHE A 113 -13.11 9.18 12.94
CA PHE A 113 -14.42 9.63 13.41
C PHE A 113 -14.29 10.83 14.37
N GLU A 114 -13.32 10.78 15.28
CA GLU A 114 -13.04 11.86 16.23
C GLU A 114 -12.40 13.08 15.54
N SER A 115 -11.49 12.84 14.59
CA SER A 115 -10.89 13.87 13.74
C SER A 115 -11.90 14.53 12.79
N ARG A 116 -13.01 13.85 12.45
CA ARG A 116 -14.06 14.35 11.55
C ARG A 116 -14.65 15.69 12.00
N ARG A 117 -14.67 15.94 13.32
CA ARG A 117 -15.16 17.22 13.88
C ARG A 117 -14.27 18.41 13.46
N TRP A 118 -12.98 18.18 13.17
CA TRP A 118 -12.01 19.20 12.74
C TRP A 118 -11.61 19.05 11.26
N TRP A 119 -12.21 18.10 10.55
CA TRP A 119 -11.90 17.73 9.17
C TRP A 119 -12.55 18.69 8.16
N THR A 120 -12.17 19.96 8.25
CA THR A 120 -12.60 21.03 7.33
C THR A 120 -11.89 20.88 5.98
N GLN A 121 -12.50 21.36 4.88
CA GLN A 121 -11.92 21.35 3.52
C GLN A 121 -10.46 21.86 3.46
N ARG A 122 -10.09 22.82 4.33
CA ARG A 122 -8.71 23.33 4.45
C ARG A 122 -7.74 22.28 5.00
N VAL A 123 -8.13 21.52 6.03
CA VAL A 123 -7.30 20.47 6.65
C VAL A 123 -7.13 19.31 5.69
N GLN A 124 -8.20 18.90 5.00
CA GLN A 124 -8.09 17.92 3.90
C GLN A 124 -7.07 18.35 2.87
N ARG A 125 -7.18 19.57 2.34
CA ARG A 125 -6.26 20.07 1.33
C ARG A 125 -4.80 20.08 1.81
N ILE A 126 -4.54 20.47 3.06
CA ILE A 126 -3.19 20.46 3.64
C ILE A 126 -2.66 19.03 3.76
N VAL A 127 -3.44 18.11 4.35
CA VAL A 127 -3.03 16.71 4.54
C VAL A 127 -2.79 16.01 3.20
N PHE A 128 -3.70 16.17 2.24
CA PHE A 128 -3.56 15.63 0.89
C PHE A 128 -2.36 16.23 0.16
N SER A 129 -2.10 17.54 0.32
CA SER A 129 -0.93 18.20 -0.25
C SER A 129 0.37 17.68 0.35
N VAL A 130 0.45 17.51 1.67
CA VAL A 130 1.64 16.97 2.35
C VAL A 130 1.88 15.53 1.90
N CYS A 131 0.83 14.71 1.88
CA CYS A 131 0.92 13.31 1.47
C CYS A 131 1.37 13.19 0.00
N ALA A 132 0.83 14.04 -0.89
CA ALA A 132 1.24 14.07 -2.29
C ALA A 132 2.69 14.56 -2.47
N SER A 133 3.14 15.55 -1.69
CA SER A 133 4.55 15.98 -1.68
C SER A 133 5.48 14.86 -1.20
N VAL A 134 5.10 14.11 -0.16
CA VAL A 134 5.86 12.95 0.33
C VAL A 134 5.91 11.86 -0.74
N LEU A 135 4.79 11.56 -1.40
CA LEU A 135 4.74 10.59 -2.51
C LEU A 135 5.66 10.99 -3.66
N ALA A 136 5.63 12.27 -4.05
CA ALA A 136 6.49 12.80 -5.09
C ALA A 136 7.97 12.74 -4.68
N GLY A 137 8.28 13.04 -3.40
CA GLY A 137 9.62 12.91 -2.84
C GLY A 137 10.15 11.48 -2.91
N PHE A 138 9.35 10.49 -2.50
CA PHE A 138 9.71 9.08 -2.64
C PHE A 138 9.81 8.63 -4.09
N GLY A 139 8.96 9.15 -4.97
CA GLY A 139 9.03 8.86 -6.41
C GLY A 139 10.33 9.37 -7.04
N ILE A 140 10.73 10.61 -6.73
CA ILE A 140 12.02 11.18 -7.18
C ILE A 140 13.18 10.38 -6.59
N TRP A 141 13.10 10.03 -5.29
CA TRP A 141 14.11 9.21 -4.64
C TRP A 141 14.28 7.86 -5.34
N PHE A 142 13.20 7.15 -5.65
CA PHE A 142 13.27 5.88 -6.39
C PHE A 142 13.81 6.04 -7.81
N CYS A 143 13.48 7.13 -8.50
CA CYS A 143 14.07 7.42 -9.81
C CYS A 143 15.59 7.62 -9.69
N ILE A 144 16.07 8.36 -8.67
CA ILE A 144 17.51 8.56 -8.44
C ILE A 144 18.19 7.24 -8.05
N SER A 145 17.57 6.45 -7.16
CA SER A 145 18.05 5.11 -6.79
C SER A 145 18.06 4.10 -7.94
N ALA A 146 17.35 4.36 -9.05
CA ALA A 146 17.44 3.52 -10.24
C ALA A 146 18.73 3.76 -11.05
N PHE A 147 19.37 4.92 -10.88
CA PHE A 147 20.59 5.32 -11.60
C PHE A 147 21.87 5.26 -10.76
N ILE A 148 21.75 5.15 -9.43
CA ILE A 148 22.84 4.93 -8.48
C ILE A 148 23.02 3.43 -8.27
#